data_AF-A0A966RRS5-F1
#
_entry.id   AF-A0A966RRS5-F1
#
_cell.length_a   1.000
_cell.length_b   1.000
_cell.length_c   1.000
_cell.angle_alpha   90.00
_cell.angle_beta   90.00
_cell.angle_gamma   90.00
#
_symmetry.space_group_name_H-M   'P 1'
#
loop_
_entity.id
_entity.type
_entity.pdbx_description
1 polymer ?
#
loop_
_entity_poly.entity_id
_entity_poly.type
_entity_poly.pdbx_seq_one_letter_code
_entity_poly.pdbx_strand_id
1 'polypeptide(L)'
;MYSKLQNKIFLEKAMKRPQNMSLCDYIEWVINNELEGEPNDLEKDCWVPRKSRGRVRGRAIAYWEGKNLAMYQLTYMAWYEIEENPFSQKLHASHTCDNEECVNPLHIVPEDPSTNEKRKLERRGVDVYKKSQSEYQINLRKENKAIMPTGLTHKEKAQWLLDNKTWTDENGCMRWTGQQNEKGYARHNITITTGIKKKVEVHRYIHCMFKGLPYGEDPNDEWNAKGKGFKVADHICNEPNCVNPEHIQLISRSENALRSNTKARKITEEDARAIIEDYLSMDDWPYGSKATFAQKWAEKLGVSADVARNIVFRKNRWKPLLIEYGLL
;
A
#
# COMPACT_ATOMS: atom_id res chain seq x y z
N MET A 1 -10.74 -31.52 37.31
CA MET A 1 -10.70 -32.26 36.03
C MET A 1 -9.28 -32.78 35.71
N TYR A 2 -8.47 -33.17 36.70
CA TYR A 2 -7.10 -33.63 36.48
C TYR A 2 -6.75 -34.78 37.43
N SER A 3 -6.82 -36.03 36.96
CA SER A 3 -6.19 -37.18 37.66
C SER A 3 -5.86 -38.39 36.77
N LYS A 4 -5.63 -38.23 35.46
CA LYS A 4 -5.25 -39.37 34.60
C LYS A 4 -4.25 -38.97 33.51
N LEU A 5 -3.01 -38.70 33.91
CA LEU A 5 -1.85 -38.68 33.00
C LEU A 5 -0.72 -39.43 33.70
N GLN A 6 -0.62 -40.74 33.47
CA GLN A 6 0.58 -41.51 33.80
C GLN A 6 0.99 -42.39 32.62
N ASN A 7 2.27 -42.22 32.26
CA ASN A 7 3.15 -43.06 31.45
C ASN A 7 2.71 -43.39 30.02
N LYS A 8 3.18 -42.56 29.06
CA LYS A 8 3.25 -42.92 27.63
C LYS A 8 4.70 -42.86 27.13
N ILE A 9 5.07 -43.93 26.42
CA ILE A 9 6.33 -44.12 25.73
C ILE A 9 6.39 -43.17 24.52
N PHE A 10 7.40 -42.30 24.46
CA PHE A 10 7.64 -41.38 23.33
C PHE A 10 8.02 -42.18 22.07
N LEU A 11 7.11 -42.26 21.10
CA LEU A 11 7.37 -42.89 19.79
C LEU A 11 8.15 -41.94 18.86
N GLU A 12 9.17 -42.48 18.18
CA GLU A 12 10.09 -41.75 17.29
C GLU A 12 9.45 -41.22 15.99
N LYS A 13 8.18 -41.53 15.71
CA LYS A 13 7.46 -41.02 14.53
C LYS A 13 6.38 -40.02 14.94
N ALA A 14 6.47 -38.81 14.39
CA ALA A 14 5.44 -37.78 14.53
C ALA A 14 4.08 -38.34 14.09
N MET A 15 3.16 -38.51 15.05
CA MET A 15 1.81 -38.96 14.77
C MET A 15 1.07 -37.89 13.97
N LYS A 16 0.31 -38.31 12.94
CA LYS A 16 -0.57 -37.37 12.22
C LYS A 16 -1.72 -36.95 13.14
N ARG A 17 -2.06 -35.65 13.12
CA ARG A 17 -3.24 -35.13 13.83
C ARG A 17 -4.52 -35.80 13.32
N PRO A 18 -5.42 -36.28 14.20
CA PRO A 18 -6.76 -36.70 13.80
C PRO A 18 -7.54 -35.55 13.15
N GLN A 19 -8.27 -35.82 12.07
CA GLN A 19 -8.99 -34.77 11.32
C GLN A 19 -10.21 -34.23 12.08
N ASN A 20 -10.93 -35.09 12.80
CA ASN A 20 -12.18 -34.78 13.49
C ASN A 20 -11.98 -34.60 15.01
N MET A 21 -10.88 -33.96 15.40
CA MET A 21 -10.56 -33.68 16.79
C MET A 21 -11.30 -32.44 17.26
N SER A 22 -11.87 -32.47 18.48
CA SER A 22 -12.44 -31.25 19.07
C SER A 22 -11.34 -30.24 19.39
N LEU A 23 -11.69 -28.96 19.51
CA LEU A 23 -10.71 -27.95 19.88
C LEU A 23 -10.12 -28.21 21.27
N CYS A 24 -10.89 -28.72 22.23
CA CYS A 24 -10.39 -29.08 23.57
C CYS A 24 -9.37 -30.23 23.50
N ASP A 25 -9.63 -31.28 22.71
CA ASP A 25 -8.69 -32.41 22.55
C ASP A 25 -7.39 -32.00 21.88
N TYR A 26 -7.38 -30.87 21.15
CA TYR A 26 -6.20 -30.36 20.47
C TYR A 26 -5.05 -30.06 21.43
N ILE A 27 -5.34 -29.55 22.63
CA ILE A 27 -4.27 -29.17 23.57
C ILE A 27 -3.52 -30.39 24.08
N GLU A 28 -4.25 -31.43 24.49
CA GLU A 28 -3.66 -32.69 24.96
C GLU A 28 -2.85 -33.32 23.83
N TRP A 29 -3.35 -33.25 22.60
CA TRP A 29 -2.62 -33.75 21.46
C TRP A 29 -1.32 -32.99 21.21
N VAL A 30 -1.33 -31.65 21.30
CA VAL A 30 -0.13 -30.82 21.17
C VAL A 30 0.91 -31.17 22.22
N ILE A 31 0.53 -31.23 23.50
CA ILE A 31 1.43 -31.54 24.62
C ILE A 31 2.12 -32.89 24.40
N ASN A 32 1.34 -33.91 24.01
CA ASN A 32 1.82 -35.28 23.91
C ASN A 32 2.61 -35.58 22.62
N ASN A 33 2.44 -34.81 21.54
CA ASN A 33 2.95 -35.21 20.21
C ASN A 33 3.79 -34.14 19.50
N GLU A 34 3.58 -32.86 19.82
CA GLU A 34 4.12 -31.77 19.01
C GLU A 34 5.23 -30.98 19.68
N LEU A 35 5.42 -31.11 20.99
CA LEU A 35 6.46 -30.39 21.70
C LEU A 35 7.83 -31.08 21.55
N GLU A 36 8.89 -30.28 21.54
CA GLU A 36 10.29 -30.76 21.51
C GLU A 36 10.64 -31.56 22.77
N GLY A 37 9.97 -31.30 23.89
CA GLY A 37 10.08 -32.05 25.14
C GLY A 37 8.79 -31.96 25.96
N GLU A 38 8.66 -32.84 26.95
CA GLU A 38 7.56 -32.80 27.91
C GLU A 38 7.78 -31.65 28.91
N PRO A 39 6.81 -30.73 29.07
CA PRO A 39 6.91 -29.68 30.08
C PRO A 39 6.83 -30.29 31.48
N ASN A 40 7.75 -29.91 32.38
CA ASN A 40 7.72 -30.34 33.78
C ASN A 40 6.67 -29.54 34.57
N ASP A 41 6.51 -28.27 34.22
CA ASP A 41 5.52 -27.36 34.77
C ASP A 41 4.71 -26.74 33.63
N LEU A 42 3.45 -27.17 33.49
CA LEU A 42 2.56 -26.71 32.42
C LEU A 42 2.34 -25.19 32.45
N GLU A 43 2.49 -24.55 33.60
CA GLU A 43 2.28 -23.11 33.75
C GLU A 43 3.54 -22.30 33.46
N LYS A 44 4.72 -22.82 33.83
CA LYS A 44 5.98 -22.08 33.74
C LYS A 44 6.82 -22.41 32.53
N ASP A 45 6.72 -23.62 32.00
CA ASP A 45 7.59 -24.06 30.92
C ASP A 45 7.11 -23.57 29.55
N CYS A 46 8.06 -23.15 28.71
CA CYS A 46 7.76 -22.81 27.33
C CYS A 46 7.45 -24.08 26.53
N TRP A 47 6.33 -24.08 25.82
CA TRP A 47 5.99 -25.17 24.92
C TRP A 47 6.55 -24.87 23.54
N VAL A 48 7.65 -25.51 23.16
CA VAL A 48 8.30 -25.27 21.85
C VAL A 48 7.91 -26.39 20.89
N PRO A 49 7.24 -26.09 19.75
CA PRO A 49 6.89 -27.11 18.77
C PRO A 49 8.11 -27.66 18.02
N ARG A 50 8.09 -28.96 17.69
CA ARG A 50 9.14 -29.62 16.90
C ARG A 50 9.36 -28.94 15.55
N LYS A 51 10.65 -28.87 15.14
CA LYS A 51 11.12 -28.14 13.93
C LYS A 51 10.54 -28.61 12.59
N SER A 52 9.92 -29.79 12.49
CA SER A 52 9.47 -30.37 11.21
C SER A 52 8.25 -29.68 10.58
N ARG A 53 7.68 -28.67 11.23
CA ARG A 53 6.49 -27.97 10.73
C ARG A 53 6.81 -26.77 9.85
N GLY A 54 5.89 -26.50 8.92
CA GLY A 54 5.89 -25.25 8.17
C GLY A 54 5.91 -24.06 9.13
N ARG A 55 6.88 -23.16 8.92
CA ARG A 55 7.03 -21.94 9.71
C ARG A 55 6.76 -20.74 8.83
N VAL A 56 5.94 -19.82 9.31
CA VAL A 56 5.74 -18.51 8.67
C VAL A 56 6.28 -17.45 9.59
N ARG A 57 7.33 -16.75 9.15
CA ARG A 57 8.06 -15.76 9.96
C ARG A 57 8.54 -16.35 11.30
N GLY A 58 9.12 -17.55 11.27
CA GLY A 58 9.64 -18.25 12.44
C GLY A 58 8.59 -18.97 13.30
N ARG A 59 7.30 -18.69 13.13
CA ARG A 59 6.22 -19.24 13.97
C ARG A 59 5.68 -20.55 13.41
N ALA A 60 5.47 -21.54 14.27
CA ALA A 60 4.85 -22.81 13.91
C ALA A 60 3.39 -22.60 13.46
N ILE A 61 3.02 -23.24 12.35
CA ILE A 61 1.67 -23.19 11.77
C ILE A 61 1.01 -24.57 11.89
N ALA A 62 -0.31 -24.58 12.05
CA ALA A 62 -1.14 -25.78 11.99
C ALA A 62 -2.39 -25.52 11.14
N TYR A 63 -2.87 -26.56 10.46
CA TYR A 63 -4.09 -26.50 9.67
C TYR A 63 -5.29 -26.88 10.53
N TRP A 64 -6.28 -26.00 10.61
CA TRP A 64 -7.53 -26.15 11.36
C TRP A 64 -8.70 -25.63 10.53
N GLU A 65 -9.73 -26.45 10.33
CA GLU A 65 -10.98 -26.09 9.63
C GLU A 65 -10.78 -25.30 8.32
N GLY A 66 -9.96 -25.82 7.41
CA GLY A 66 -9.75 -25.18 6.12
C GLY A 66 -8.67 -24.09 6.11
N LYS A 67 -8.13 -23.69 7.27
CA LYS A 67 -7.25 -22.52 7.41
C LYS A 67 -5.90 -22.87 8.05
N ASN A 68 -4.87 -22.15 7.65
CA ASN A 68 -3.56 -22.16 8.33
C ASN A 68 -3.57 -21.14 9.47
N LEU A 69 -3.49 -21.61 10.71
CA LEU A 69 -3.43 -20.77 11.91
C LEU A 69 -2.09 -20.95 12.61
N ALA A 70 -1.63 -19.91 13.29
CA ALA A 70 -0.43 -20.05 14.09
C ALA A 70 -0.74 -20.93 15.31
N MET A 71 0.16 -21.85 15.62
CA MET A 71 -0.12 -22.91 16.60
C MET A 71 -0.41 -22.36 18.00
N TYR A 72 0.25 -21.25 18.38
CA TYR A 72 -0.01 -20.54 19.64
C TYR A 72 -1.45 -19.96 19.72
N GLN A 73 -2.08 -19.64 18.59
CA GLN A 73 -3.46 -19.17 18.56
C GLN A 73 -4.42 -20.33 18.87
N LEU A 74 -4.17 -21.48 18.23
CA LEU A 74 -4.98 -22.68 18.44
C LEU A 74 -4.84 -23.24 19.85
N THR A 75 -3.63 -23.27 20.41
CA THR A 75 -3.45 -23.71 21.80
C THR A 75 -4.12 -22.75 22.78
N TYR A 76 -4.06 -21.43 22.54
CA TYR A 76 -4.80 -20.45 23.33
C TYR A 76 -6.32 -20.67 23.25
N MET A 77 -6.87 -20.77 22.03
CA MET A 77 -8.30 -21.01 21.81
C MET A 77 -8.77 -22.32 22.46
N ALA A 78 -7.99 -23.40 22.32
CA ALA A 78 -8.27 -24.69 22.95
C ALA A 78 -8.25 -24.65 24.47
N TRP A 79 -7.26 -23.97 25.06
CA TRP A 79 -7.11 -23.88 26.51
C TRP A 79 -8.23 -23.10 27.19
N TYR A 80 -8.68 -22.01 26.56
CA TYR A 80 -9.74 -21.14 27.10
C TYR A 80 -11.13 -21.45 26.54
N GLU A 81 -11.27 -22.53 25.77
CA GLU A 81 -12.54 -22.97 25.15
C GLU A 81 -13.22 -21.86 24.31
N ILE A 82 -12.42 -21.12 23.53
CA ILE A 82 -12.89 -20.00 22.70
C ILE A 82 -12.95 -20.44 21.24
N GLU A 83 -14.14 -20.43 20.64
CA GLU A 83 -14.34 -20.78 19.23
C GLU A 83 -13.86 -19.69 18.27
N GLU A 84 -14.04 -18.42 18.62
CA GLU A 84 -13.59 -17.30 17.82
C GLU A 84 -12.15 -16.90 18.14
N ASN A 85 -11.32 -16.79 17.12
CA ASN A 85 -9.92 -16.37 17.30
C ASN A 85 -9.84 -14.93 17.85
N PRO A 86 -9.37 -14.72 19.10
CA PRO A 86 -9.32 -13.38 19.69
C PRO A 86 -8.23 -12.51 19.05
N PHE A 87 -7.26 -13.13 18.37
CA PHE A 87 -6.14 -12.45 17.71
C PHE A 87 -6.55 -11.92 16.33
N SER A 88 -7.37 -10.87 16.34
CA SER A 88 -7.79 -10.13 15.15
C SER A 88 -6.79 -9.04 14.75
N GLN A 89 -7.12 -8.22 13.75
CA GLN A 89 -6.30 -7.03 13.40
C GLN A 89 -6.12 -6.04 14.58
N LYS A 90 -6.95 -6.12 15.62
CA LYS A 90 -6.88 -5.23 16.79
C LYS A 90 -6.05 -5.80 17.95
N LEU A 91 -6.03 -7.12 18.11
CA LEU A 91 -5.37 -7.80 19.23
C LEU A 91 -4.30 -8.76 18.70
N HIS A 92 -3.10 -8.61 19.22
CA HIS A 92 -1.93 -9.41 18.88
C HIS A 92 -1.62 -10.35 20.04
N ALA A 93 -1.10 -11.53 19.74
CA ALA A 93 -0.51 -12.38 20.77
C ALA A 93 0.77 -11.73 21.30
N SER A 94 0.76 -11.39 22.59
CA SER A 94 1.94 -11.01 23.34
C SER A 94 2.44 -12.22 24.13
N HIS A 95 3.67 -12.64 23.85
CA HIS A 95 4.36 -13.65 24.64
C HIS A 95 4.86 -13.02 25.94
N THR A 96 4.51 -13.58 27.09
CA THR A 96 4.98 -13.14 28.42
C THR A 96 6.32 -13.76 28.82
N CYS A 97 6.74 -14.83 28.14
CA CYS A 97 7.95 -15.61 28.42
C CYS A 97 9.18 -15.24 27.57
N ASP A 98 9.09 -14.23 26.71
CA ASP A 98 10.16 -13.80 25.77
C ASP A 98 10.67 -14.87 24.79
N ASN A 99 9.96 -15.99 24.67
CA ASN A 99 10.19 -17.01 23.66
C ASN A 99 9.13 -16.92 22.55
N GLU A 100 9.52 -16.40 21.38
CA GLU A 100 8.61 -16.23 20.24
C GLU A 100 8.11 -17.55 19.63
N GLU A 101 8.78 -18.67 19.93
CA GLU A 101 8.37 -20.00 19.49
C GLU A 101 7.39 -20.67 20.45
N CYS A 102 7.21 -20.12 21.66
CA CYS A 102 6.35 -20.70 22.67
C CYS A 102 4.88 -20.72 22.20
N VAL A 103 4.24 -21.88 22.36
CA VAL A 103 2.80 -22.09 22.12
C VAL A 103 2.03 -22.34 23.42
N ASN A 104 2.64 -22.12 24.59
CA ASN A 104 1.96 -22.29 25.87
C ASN A 104 0.86 -21.21 26.00
N PRO A 105 -0.44 -21.60 26.10
CA PRO A 105 -1.56 -20.68 26.20
C PRO A 105 -1.46 -19.74 27.42
N LEU A 106 -0.81 -20.17 28.50
CA LEU A 106 -0.61 -19.38 29.71
C LEU A 106 0.49 -18.32 29.55
N HIS A 107 1.32 -18.43 28.51
CA HIS A 107 2.35 -17.45 28.18
C HIS A 107 1.92 -16.48 27.08
N ILE A 108 0.65 -16.52 26.69
CA ILE A 108 0.12 -15.73 25.59
C ILE A 108 -1.00 -14.86 26.13
N VAL A 109 -0.91 -13.55 25.90
CA VAL A 109 -1.96 -12.60 26.24
C VAL A 109 -2.42 -11.88 24.97
N PRO A 110 -3.72 -11.83 24.68
CA PRO A 110 -4.26 -11.00 23.60
C PRO A 110 -4.21 -9.53 24.03
N GLU A 111 -3.31 -8.76 23.42
CA GLU A 111 -3.10 -7.34 23.74
C GLU A 111 -3.08 -6.50 22.48
N ASP A 112 -3.41 -5.21 22.57
CA ASP A 112 -3.21 -4.31 21.46
C ASP A 112 -1.70 -4.14 21.14
N PRO A 113 -1.35 -3.73 19.90
CA PRO A 113 0.04 -3.56 19.50
C PRO A 113 0.86 -2.63 20.40
N SER A 114 0.25 -1.58 20.95
CA SER A 114 0.96 -0.58 21.76
C SER A 114 1.32 -1.12 23.14
N THR A 115 0.40 -1.87 23.78
CA THR A 115 0.67 -2.54 25.06
C THR A 115 1.74 -3.61 24.92
N ASN A 116 1.67 -4.43 23.85
CA ASN A 116 2.66 -5.46 23.58
C ASN A 116 4.07 -4.86 23.37
N GLU A 117 4.17 -3.76 22.61
CA GLU A 117 5.44 -3.05 22.40
C GLU A 117 5.99 -2.46 23.71
N LYS A 118 5.14 -1.83 24.52
CA LYS A 118 5.53 -1.31 25.84
C LYS A 118 6.09 -2.42 26.75
N ARG A 119 5.42 -3.57 26.82
CA ARG A 119 5.86 -4.73 27.60
C ARG A 119 7.21 -5.28 27.13
N LYS A 120 7.47 -5.29 25.82
CA LYS A 120 8.77 -5.67 25.25
C LYS A 120 9.87 -4.67 25.64
N LEU A 121 9.56 -3.38 25.65
CA LEU A 121 10.48 -2.32 26.07
C LEU A 121 10.81 -2.39 27.57
N GLU A 122 9.80 -2.63 28.41
CA GLU A 122 9.97 -2.79 29.86
C GLU A 122 10.86 -3.98 30.19
N ARG A 123 10.65 -5.14 29.53
CA ARG A 123 11.44 -6.35 29.79
C ARG A 123 12.88 -6.27 29.32
N ARG A 124 13.12 -5.79 28.10
CA ARG A 124 14.48 -5.70 27.55
C ARG A 124 15.28 -4.55 28.13
N GLY A 125 14.61 -3.55 28.71
CA GLY A 125 15.20 -2.25 29.01
C GLY A 125 15.28 -1.38 27.76
N VAL A 126 14.85 -0.13 27.88
CA VAL A 126 14.79 0.84 26.77
C VAL A 126 16.15 1.02 26.10
N ASP A 127 17.24 1.01 26.87
CA ASP A 127 18.59 1.25 26.36
C ASP A 127 19.14 0.07 25.56
N VAL A 128 18.88 -1.17 26.00
CA VAL A 128 19.27 -2.38 25.27
C VAL A 128 18.51 -2.45 23.95
N TYR A 129 17.21 -2.12 23.96
CA TYR A 129 16.41 -2.07 22.74
C TYR A 129 16.96 -1.01 21.76
N LYS A 130 17.18 0.22 22.21
CA LYS A 130 17.76 1.30 21.39
C LYS A 130 19.12 0.91 20.82
N LYS A 131 19.98 0.28 21.62
CA LYS A 131 21.29 -0.20 21.18
C LYS A 131 21.17 -1.26 20.09
N SER A 132 20.31 -2.28 20.30
CA SER A 132 20.08 -3.34 19.31
C SER A 132 19.50 -2.80 17.99
N GLN A 133 18.59 -1.83 18.04
CA GLN A 133 18.06 -1.15 16.85
C GLN A 133 19.14 -0.34 16.14
N SER A 134 19.99 0.36 16.90
CA SER A 134 21.12 1.11 16.34
C SER A 134 22.12 0.18 15.64
N GLU A 135 22.49 -0.93 16.27
CA GLU A 135 23.37 -1.96 15.70
C GLU A 135 22.75 -2.61 14.45
N TYR A 136 21.46 -2.92 14.46
CA TYR A 136 20.74 -3.41 13.29
C TYR A 136 20.78 -2.41 12.12
N GLN A 137 20.54 -1.13 12.39
CA GLN A 137 20.65 -0.08 11.37
C GLN A 137 22.07 0.09 10.85
N ILE A 138 23.09 -0.01 11.72
CA ILE A 138 24.50 -0.01 11.32
C ILE A 138 24.80 -1.21 10.41
N ASN A 139 24.31 -2.40 10.74
CA ASN A 139 24.51 -3.60 9.94
C ASN A 139 23.81 -3.51 8.59
N LEU A 140 22.58 -2.99 8.52
CA LEU A 140 21.92 -2.70 7.25
C LEU A 140 22.72 -1.72 6.37
N ARG A 141 23.33 -0.69 6.98
CA ARG A 141 24.23 0.24 6.28
C ARG A 141 25.48 -0.46 5.76
N LYS A 142 26.09 -1.36 6.56
CA LYS A 142 27.26 -2.16 6.17
C LYS A 142 26.96 -3.16 5.04
N GLU A 143 25.75 -3.72 5.02
CA GLU A 143 25.24 -4.59 3.96
C GLU A 143 24.90 -3.83 2.66
N ASN A 144 25.24 -2.55 2.57
CA ASN A 144 24.98 -1.68 1.43
C ASN A 144 23.49 -1.55 1.07
N LYS A 145 22.60 -1.87 2.02
CA LYS A 145 21.19 -1.53 1.89
C LYS A 145 21.10 -0.04 2.12
N ALA A 146 21.11 0.72 1.02
CA ALA A 146 21.06 2.17 1.02
C ALA A 146 19.96 2.69 1.99
N ILE A 147 20.40 3.11 3.18
CA ILE A 147 19.62 3.82 4.20
C ILE A 147 19.99 5.28 4.05
N MET A 148 18.98 6.13 3.85
CA MET A 148 19.17 7.57 3.73
C MET A 148 19.76 8.12 5.05
N PRO A 149 20.87 8.86 5.00
CA PRO A 149 21.44 9.51 6.18
C PRO A 149 20.43 10.45 6.86
N THR A 150 20.51 10.53 8.18
CA THR A 150 19.75 11.51 8.98
C THR A 150 20.40 12.89 8.88
N GLY A 151 19.60 13.95 8.97
CA GLY A 151 20.11 15.33 8.98
C GLY A 151 20.34 15.96 7.60
N LEU A 152 20.13 15.22 6.51
CA LEU A 152 20.20 15.77 5.15
C LEU A 152 19.14 16.85 4.92
N THR A 153 19.53 17.93 4.26
CA THR A 153 18.61 18.91 3.67
C THR A 153 17.73 18.22 2.62
N HIS A 154 16.63 18.85 2.24
CA HIS A 154 15.72 18.26 1.25
C HIS A 154 16.37 18.03 -0.12
N LYS A 155 17.24 18.95 -0.55
CA LYS A 155 18.00 18.83 -1.80
C LYS A 155 18.99 17.67 -1.74
N GLU A 156 19.72 17.51 -0.62
CA GLU A 156 20.62 16.37 -0.43
C GLU A 156 19.87 15.03 -0.38
N LYS A 157 18.68 15.00 0.25
CA LYS A 157 17.81 13.80 0.22
C LYS A 157 17.41 13.46 -1.22
N ALA A 158 17.04 14.46 -2.03
CA ALA A 158 16.65 14.24 -3.42
C ALA A 158 17.82 13.70 -4.25
N GLN A 159 19.03 14.26 -4.10
CA GLN A 159 20.24 13.75 -4.74
C GLN A 159 20.55 12.31 -4.30
N TRP A 160 20.52 12.05 -2.98
CA TRP A 160 20.77 10.71 -2.46
C TRP A 160 19.80 9.67 -3.03
N LEU A 161 18.52 10.03 -3.20
CA LEU A 161 17.52 9.16 -3.83
C LEU A 161 17.88 8.84 -5.28
N LEU A 162 18.34 9.82 -6.06
CA LEU A 162 18.79 9.58 -7.42
C LEU A 162 19.98 8.61 -7.44
N ASP A 163 20.99 8.85 -6.61
CA ASP A 163 22.23 8.07 -6.62
C ASP A 163 22.04 6.63 -6.13
N ASN A 164 21.07 6.39 -5.23
CA ASN A 164 20.96 5.12 -4.51
C ASN A 164 19.69 4.33 -4.80
N LYS A 165 18.67 4.95 -5.41
CA LYS A 165 17.36 4.33 -5.66
C LYS A 165 16.93 4.43 -7.12
N THR A 166 17.85 4.73 -8.01
CA THR A 166 17.60 4.74 -9.45
C THR A 166 18.71 4.04 -10.23
N TRP A 167 18.37 3.66 -11.47
CA TRP A 167 19.33 3.34 -12.52
C TRP A 167 18.91 4.09 -13.78
N THR A 168 19.85 4.47 -14.63
CA THR A 168 19.57 5.20 -15.87
C THR A 168 19.43 4.24 -17.03
N ASP A 169 18.33 4.33 -17.77
CA ASP A 169 18.12 3.56 -19.00
C ASP A 169 18.72 4.26 -20.24
N GLU A 170 18.62 3.59 -21.40
CA GLU A 170 19.11 4.09 -22.69
C GLU A 170 18.45 5.39 -23.17
N ASN A 171 17.25 5.71 -22.65
CA ASN A 171 16.52 6.94 -22.96
C ASN A 171 16.84 8.07 -21.96
N GLY A 172 17.81 7.87 -21.07
CA GLY A 172 18.15 8.82 -20.01
C GLY A 172 17.11 8.91 -18.89
N CYS A 173 16.15 7.97 -18.82
CA CYS A 173 15.19 7.93 -17.72
C CYS A 173 15.86 7.35 -16.47
N MET A 174 15.72 8.05 -15.35
CA MET A 174 16.16 7.55 -14.05
C MET A 174 15.04 6.69 -13.46
N ARG A 175 15.16 5.37 -13.62
CA ARG A 175 14.16 4.36 -13.25
C ARG A 175 14.21 4.08 -11.77
N TRP A 176 13.11 4.32 -11.06
CA TRP A 176 13.03 4.09 -9.63
C TRP A 176 12.99 2.59 -9.27
N THR A 177 13.75 2.20 -8.24
CA THR A 177 13.88 0.80 -7.77
C THR A 177 13.10 0.51 -6.48
N GLY A 178 12.48 1.53 -5.88
CA GLY A 178 11.71 1.41 -4.65
C GLY A 178 10.22 1.09 -4.87
N GLN A 179 9.40 1.37 -3.85
CA GLN A 179 7.95 1.16 -3.92
C GLN A 179 7.31 2.04 -5.00
N GLN A 180 6.37 1.46 -5.76
CA GLN A 180 5.50 2.13 -6.72
C GLN A 180 4.03 1.98 -6.29
N ASN A 181 3.14 2.80 -6.85
CA ASN A 181 1.69 2.56 -6.75
C ASN A 181 1.19 1.68 -7.92
N GLU A 182 -0.11 1.37 -7.94
CA GLU A 182 -0.74 0.57 -9.00
C GLU A 182 -0.61 1.17 -10.41
N LYS A 183 -0.34 2.49 -10.50
CA LYS A 183 -0.14 3.21 -11.77
C LYS A 183 1.35 3.33 -12.15
N GLY A 184 2.26 2.67 -11.42
CA GLY A 184 3.70 2.70 -11.67
C GLY A 184 4.45 3.93 -11.15
N TYR A 185 3.77 4.89 -10.51
CA TYR A 185 4.45 6.07 -9.96
C TYR A 185 5.23 5.73 -8.68
N ALA A 186 6.49 6.13 -8.66
CA ALA A 186 7.38 6.00 -7.51
C ALA A 186 6.84 6.70 -6.26
N ARG A 187 6.83 5.98 -5.12
CA ARG A 187 6.42 6.47 -3.80
C ARG A 187 7.54 6.28 -2.77
N HIS A 188 7.72 7.25 -1.89
CA HIS A 188 8.68 7.15 -0.79
C HIS A 188 8.20 7.92 0.44
N ASN A 189 8.66 7.54 1.63
CA ASN A 189 8.42 8.30 2.85
C ASN A 189 9.58 9.27 3.08
N ILE A 190 9.30 10.57 3.13
CA ILE A 190 10.29 11.61 3.42
C ILE A 190 9.93 12.28 4.73
N THR A 191 10.93 12.48 5.58
CA THR A 191 10.81 13.35 6.76
C THR A 191 10.86 14.80 6.31
N ILE A 192 9.76 15.54 6.47
CA ILE A 192 9.66 16.97 6.10
C ILE A 192 10.14 17.82 7.26
N THR A 193 9.53 17.64 8.42
CA THR A 193 9.95 18.26 9.67
C THR A 193 10.25 17.18 10.71
N THR A 194 10.98 17.54 11.76
CA THR A 194 11.37 16.61 12.84
C THR A 194 10.15 15.86 13.38
N GLY A 195 10.13 14.54 13.20
CA GLY A 195 9.04 13.67 13.65
C GLY A 195 7.90 13.47 12.65
N ILE A 196 7.80 14.27 11.58
CA ILE A 196 6.72 14.16 10.59
C ILE A 196 7.25 13.52 9.30
N LYS A 197 6.76 12.32 9.02
CA LYS A 197 6.98 11.62 7.75
C LYS A 197 5.77 11.80 6.85
N LYS A 198 6.00 12.14 5.58
CA LYS A 198 4.98 12.22 4.54
C LYS A 198 5.29 11.23 3.44
N LYS A 199 4.27 10.52 2.95
CA LYS A 199 4.40 9.65 1.77
C LYS A 199 4.28 10.48 0.50
N VAL A 200 5.40 10.73 -0.16
CA VAL A 200 5.52 11.60 -1.34
C VAL A 200 5.51 10.81 -2.65
N GLU A 201 5.24 11.51 -3.76
CA GLU A 201 5.50 11.02 -5.11
C GLU A 201 6.91 11.46 -5.51
N VAL A 202 7.78 10.50 -5.76
CA VAL A 202 9.23 10.76 -5.78
C VAL A 202 9.63 11.70 -6.91
N HIS A 203 9.08 11.50 -8.11
CA HIS A 203 9.38 12.35 -9.27
C HIS A 203 9.03 13.83 -9.00
N ARG A 204 7.92 14.10 -8.31
CA ARG A 204 7.49 15.46 -7.95
C ARG A 204 8.42 16.06 -6.91
N TYR A 205 8.69 15.29 -5.85
CA TYR A 205 9.59 15.71 -4.78
C TYR A 205 10.98 16.07 -5.32
N ILE A 206 11.58 15.18 -6.12
CA ILE A 206 12.90 15.41 -6.71
C ILE A 206 12.90 16.63 -7.61
N HIS A 207 11.95 16.73 -8.56
CA HIS A 207 11.86 17.89 -9.43
C HIS A 207 11.77 19.22 -8.66
N CYS A 208 10.93 19.28 -7.61
CA CYS A 208 10.82 20.48 -6.78
C CYS A 208 12.16 20.87 -6.14
N MET A 209 12.86 19.89 -5.57
CA MET A 209 14.13 20.15 -4.86
C MET A 209 15.25 20.61 -5.80
N PHE A 210 15.27 20.12 -7.04
CA PHE A 210 16.26 20.57 -8.03
C PHE A 210 15.91 21.91 -8.67
N LYS A 211 14.62 22.25 -8.81
CA LYS A 211 14.17 23.56 -9.32
C LYS A 211 13.99 24.63 -8.23
N GLY A 212 14.29 24.31 -6.95
CA GLY A 212 14.14 25.23 -5.83
C GLY A 212 12.67 25.61 -5.54
N LEU A 213 11.73 24.73 -5.88
CA LEU A 213 10.31 24.92 -5.64
C LEU A 213 9.91 24.37 -4.26
N PRO A 214 8.93 24.98 -3.57
CA PRO A 214 8.37 24.41 -2.36
C PRO A 214 7.72 23.04 -2.66
N TYR A 215 7.72 22.16 -1.66
CA TYR A 215 7.00 20.89 -1.77
C TYR A 215 6.35 20.51 -0.44
N GLY A 216 5.03 20.70 -0.37
CA GLY A 216 4.22 20.06 0.68
C GLY A 216 4.31 20.69 2.07
N GLU A 217 4.92 21.88 2.15
CA GLU A 217 4.93 22.74 3.34
C GLU A 217 3.64 23.56 3.46
N ASP A 218 3.09 24.03 2.32
CA ASP A 218 1.82 24.75 2.27
C ASP A 218 0.73 23.87 1.59
N PRO A 219 -0.44 23.66 2.22
CA PRO A 219 -1.59 23.04 1.55
C PRO A 219 -2.08 23.81 0.30
N ASN A 220 -1.71 25.09 0.17
CA ASN A 220 -1.98 25.95 -1.00
C ASN A 220 -0.79 26.09 -1.96
N ASP A 221 0.30 25.36 -1.73
CA ASP A 221 1.43 25.27 -2.67
C ASP A 221 0.92 24.88 -4.07
N GLU A 222 1.48 25.44 -5.14
CA GLU A 222 1.12 25.09 -6.54
C GLU A 222 1.18 23.58 -6.79
N TRP A 223 1.91 22.82 -5.96
CA TRP A 223 2.01 21.36 -5.98
C TRP A 223 0.98 20.63 -5.12
N ASN A 224 0.35 21.24 -4.11
CA ASN A 224 -0.63 20.57 -3.24
C ASN A 224 -2.03 21.19 -3.26
N ALA A 225 -2.17 22.40 -3.82
CA ALA A 225 -3.42 23.13 -3.89
C ALA A 225 -4.50 22.37 -4.67
N LYS A 226 -5.62 22.08 -4.03
CA LYS A 226 -6.82 21.62 -4.73
C LYS A 226 -7.57 22.84 -5.23
N GLY A 227 -7.50 23.16 -6.53
CA GLY A 227 -8.21 24.33 -7.06
C GLY A 227 -8.00 24.63 -8.54
N LYS A 228 -8.66 25.71 -9.00
CA LYS A 228 -8.53 26.26 -10.36
C LYS A 228 -7.15 26.92 -10.50
N GLY A 229 -6.37 26.56 -11.53
CA GLY A 229 -5.00 27.03 -11.74
C GLY A 229 -3.89 26.06 -11.29
N PHE A 230 -4.25 24.90 -10.74
CA PHE A 230 -3.28 23.89 -10.30
C PHE A 230 -2.50 23.27 -11.47
N LYS A 231 -1.17 23.19 -11.31
CA LYS A 231 -0.27 22.49 -12.22
C LYS A 231 -0.07 21.04 -11.76
N VAL A 232 -0.01 20.11 -12.72
CA VAL A 232 0.32 18.71 -12.49
C VAL A 232 1.70 18.42 -13.05
N ALA A 233 2.39 17.49 -12.39
CA ALA A 233 3.63 16.94 -12.91
C ALA A 233 3.32 16.03 -14.09
N ASP A 234 3.91 16.33 -15.23
CA ASP A 234 3.83 15.54 -16.46
C ASP A 234 5.20 14.99 -16.81
N HIS A 235 5.21 13.72 -17.19
CA HIS A 235 6.41 13.03 -17.64
C HIS A 235 6.56 13.27 -19.14
N ILE A 236 7.50 14.12 -19.54
CA ILE A 236 7.78 14.37 -20.97
C ILE A 236 8.21 13.07 -21.67
N CYS A 237 8.85 12.16 -20.92
CA CYS A 237 9.26 10.83 -21.37
C CYS A 237 8.12 9.79 -21.41
N ASN A 238 6.91 10.12 -20.96
CA ASN A 238 5.76 9.19 -20.83
C ASN A 238 6.03 7.92 -20.02
N GLU A 239 7.03 7.96 -19.13
CA GLU A 239 7.38 6.83 -18.27
C GLU A 239 7.05 7.14 -16.79
N PRO A 240 5.96 6.58 -16.23
CA PRO A 240 5.52 6.87 -14.87
C PRO A 240 6.55 6.55 -13.78
N ASN A 241 7.45 5.60 -14.05
CA ASN A 241 8.51 5.21 -13.12
C ASN A 241 9.79 6.07 -13.22
N CYS A 242 9.84 7.01 -14.15
CA CYS A 242 10.96 7.93 -14.29
C CYS A 242 10.90 9.00 -13.18
N VAL A 243 12.04 9.25 -12.53
CA VAL A 243 12.20 10.31 -11.53
C VAL A 243 13.25 11.35 -11.91
N ASN A 244 13.71 11.33 -13.16
CA ASN A 244 14.67 12.32 -13.67
C ASN A 244 14.03 13.72 -13.62
N PRO A 245 14.59 14.70 -12.88
CA PRO A 245 14.00 16.03 -12.74
C PRO A 245 13.84 16.78 -14.08
N GLU A 246 14.68 16.49 -15.08
CA GLU A 246 14.61 17.12 -16.40
C GLU A 246 13.55 16.47 -17.32
N HIS A 247 13.03 15.29 -16.94
CA HIS A 247 11.91 14.65 -17.65
C HIS A 247 10.55 14.99 -17.05
N ILE A 248 10.52 15.85 -16.03
CA ILE A 248 9.31 16.32 -15.38
C ILE A 248 9.09 17.78 -15.71
N GLN A 249 7.87 18.12 -16.08
CA GLN A 249 7.43 19.50 -16.24
C GLN A 249 6.12 19.74 -15.51
N LEU A 250 5.85 21.01 -15.22
CA LEU A 250 4.58 21.44 -14.66
C LEU A 250 3.69 21.97 -15.78
N ILE A 251 2.54 21.34 -15.96
CA ILE A 251 1.54 21.77 -16.93
C ILE A 251 0.16 21.86 -16.28
N SER A 252 -0.78 22.57 -16.89
CA SER A 252 -2.16 22.58 -16.41
C SER A 252 -2.79 21.19 -16.53
N ARG A 253 -3.79 20.89 -15.68
CA ARG A 253 -4.57 19.65 -15.81
C ARG A 253 -5.19 19.47 -17.19
N SER A 254 -5.61 20.56 -17.84
CA SER A 254 -6.13 20.54 -19.20
C SER A 254 -5.07 20.10 -20.19
N GLU A 255 -3.85 20.62 -20.12
CA GLU A 255 -2.74 20.21 -20.99
C GLU A 255 -2.34 18.75 -20.74
N ASN A 256 -2.30 18.33 -19.48
CA ASN A 256 -1.99 16.94 -19.12
C ASN A 256 -3.04 15.97 -19.68
N ALA A 257 -4.32 16.34 -19.61
CA ALA A 257 -5.39 15.54 -20.20
C ALA A 257 -5.30 15.48 -21.73
N LEU A 258 -4.84 16.54 -22.39
CA LEU A 258 -4.59 16.56 -23.83
C LEU A 258 -3.39 15.66 -24.21
N ARG A 259 -2.35 15.59 -23.37
CA ARG A 259 -1.17 14.74 -23.60
C ARG A 259 -1.40 13.26 -23.30
N SER A 260 -2.15 12.97 -22.24
CA SER A 260 -2.41 11.61 -21.76
C SER A 260 -3.34 10.80 -22.68
N ASN A 261 -3.87 11.39 -23.75
CA ASN A 261 -4.86 10.74 -24.60
C ASN A 261 -4.58 11.06 -26.07
N THR A 262 -4.22 10.03 -26.84
CA THR A 262 -3.99 10.08 -28.30
C THR A 262 -5.21 10.53 -29.13
N LYS A 263 -6.34 10.89 -28.47
CA LYS A 263 -7.59 11.38 -29.09
C LYS A 263 -8.22 12.57 -28.36
N ALA A 264 -7.53 13.26 -27.45
CA ALA A 264 -8.08 14.46 -26.82
C ALA A 264 -7.67 15.71 -27.59
N ARG A 265 -8.49 16.13 -28.57
CA ARG A 265 -8.37 17.44 -29.23
C ARG A 265 -9.22 18.47 -28.49
N LYS A 266 -8.68 19.68 -28.28
CA LYS A 266 -9.46 20.83 -27.80
C LYS A 266 -10.37 21.31 -28.94
N ILE A 267 -11.67 21.39 -28.68
CA ILE A 267 -12.65 21.97 -29.60
C ILE A 267 -12.43 23.48 -29.69
N THR A 268 -12.34 24.00 -30.91
CA THR A 268 -12.26 25.44 -31.18
C THR A 268 -13.66 26.07 -31.23
N GLU A 269 -13.73 27.40 -31.30
CA GLU A 269 -15.02 28.08 -31.43
C GLU A 269 -15.69 27.72 -32.77
N GLU A 270 -14.90 27.61 -33.84
CA GLU A 270 -15.35 27.24 -35.18
C GLU A 270 -15.91 25.82 -35.21
N ASP A 271 -15.24 24.87 -34.54
CA ASP A 271 -15.75 23.51 -34.37
C ASP A 271 -17.11 23.52 -33.64
N ALA A 272 -17.24 24.34 -32.59
CA ALA A 272 -18.49 24.46 -31.81
C ALA A 272 -19.62 25.09 -32.63
N ARG A 273 -19.34 26.15 -33.42
CA ARG A 273 -20.29 26.77 -34.34
C ARG A 273 -20.77 25.77 -35.38
N ALA A 274 -19.85 25.04 -36.01
CA ALA A 274 -20.20 24.05 -37.03
C ALA A 274 -21.08 22.91 -36.48
N ILE A 275 -20.88 22.50 -35.22
CA ILE A 275 -21.78 21.54 -34.54
C ILE A 275 -23.17 22.14 -34.32
N ILE A 276 -23.26 23.41 -33.92
CA ILE A 276 -24.54 24.10 -33.68
C ILE A 276 -25.31 24.29 -34.99
N GLU A 277 -24.65 24.72 -36.06
CA GLU A 277 -25.24 24.91 -37.40
C GLU A 277 -25.73 23.58 -38.01
N ASP A 278 -24.92 22.51 -37.91
CA ASP A 278 -25.34 21.17 -38.36
C ASP A 278 -26.51 20.63 -37.51
N TYR A 279 -26.64 21.06 -36.25
CA TYR A 279 -27.80 20.72 -35.41
C TYR A 279 -29.05 21.51 -35.81
N LEU A 280 -28.92 22.81 -36.09
CA LEU A 280 -30.05 23.68 -36.45
C LEU A 280 -30.58 23.45 -37.86
N SER A 281 -29.74 22.98 -38.79
CA SER A 281 -30.15 22.64 -40.16
C SER A 281 -30.84 21.29 -40.29
N MET A 282 -30.97 20.53 -39.19
CA MET A 282 -31.67 19.24 -39.18
C MET A 282 -33.17 19.42 -38.96
N ASP A 283 -33.95 19.28 -40.05
CA ASP A 283 -35.40 19.18 -39.96
C ASP A 283 -35.86 17.81 -39.43
N ASP A 284 -35.05 16.77 -39.63
CA ASP A 284 -35.28 15.41 -39.14
C ASP A 284 -33.94 14.72 -38.79
N TRP A 285 -33.96 13.72 -37.90
CA TRP A 285 -32.72 13.11 -37.38
C TRP A 285 -32.07 12.18 -38.41
N PRO A 286 -30.89 12.50 -38.99
CA PRO A 286 -30.24 11.61 -39.92
C PRO A 286 -29.84 10.33 -39.18
N TYR A 287 -30.38 9.21 -39.65
CA TYR A 287 -30.15 7.87 -39.08
C TYR A 287 -30.71 7.67 -37.66
N GLY A 288 -31.75 8.43 -37.29
CA GLY A 288 -32.71 8.05 -36.24
C GLY A 288 -32.29 8.26 -34.78
N SER A 289 -31.15 8.91 -34.47
CA SER A 289 -30.83 9.23 -33.07
C SER A 289 -29.85 10.38 -32.83
N LYS A 290 -30.01 11.04 -31.67
CA LYS A 290 -29.03 11.97 -31.06
C LYS A 290 -27.64 11.34 -30.89
N ALA A 291 -27.58 10.03 -30.72
CA ALA A 291 -26.31 9.31 -30.55
C ALA A 291 -25.53 9.28 -31.86
N THR A 292 -26.20 9.04 -32.99
CA THR A 292 -25.57 9.01 -34.32
C THR A 292 -25.01 10.38 -34.70
N PHE A 293 -25.76 11.46 -34.44
CA PHE A 293 -25.27 12.84 -34.59
C PHE A 293 -23.97 13.08 -33.79
N ALA A 294 -23.98 12.71 -32.51
CA ALA A 294 -22.83 12.91 -31.64
C ALA A 294 -21.62 12.08 -32.08
N GLN A 295 -21.85 10.87 -32.58
CA GLN A 295 -20.81 9.97 -33.09
C GLN A 295 -20.18 10.49 -34.39
N LYS A 296 -21.00 11.01 -35.34
CA LYS A 296 -20.51 11.67 -36.56
C LYS A 296 -19.50 12.77 -36.23
N TRP A 297 -19.83 13.64 -35.27
CA TRP A 297 -18.93 14.72 -34.87
C TRP A 297 -17.72 14.25 -34.05
N ALA A 298 -17.88 13.19 -33.24
CA ALA A 298 -16.78 12.54 -32.53
C ALA A 298 -15.72 12.03 -33.52
N GLU A 299 -16.13 11.34 -34.57
CA GLU A 299 -15.26 10.80 -35.60
C GLU A 299 -14.63 11.91 -36.43
N LYS A 300 -15.42 12.89 -36.88
CA LYS A 300 -14.94 14.02 -37.68
C LYS A 300 -13.86 14.85 -36.97
N LEU A 301 -14.00 15.07 -35.67
CA LEU A 301 -13.08 15.92 -34.90
C LEU A 301 -12.05 15.13 -34.10
N GLY A 302 -12.14 13.80 -34.09
CA GLY A 302 -11.31 12.93 -33.26
C GLY A 302 -11.47 13.23 -31.77
N VAL A 303 -12.71 13.37 -31.28
CA VAL A 303 -13.05 13.64 -29.87
C VAL A 303 -14.08 12.63 -29.34
N SER A 304 -14.43 12.67 -28.05
CA SER A 304 -15.53 11.87 -27.50
C SER A 304 -16.90 12.40 -27.96
N ALA A 305 -17.86 11.52 -28.25
CA ALA A 305 -19.24 11.87 -28.57
C ALA A 305 -19.93 12.74 -27.50
N ASP A 306 -19.51 12.62 -26.24
CA ASP A 306 -20.03 13.48 -25.16
C ASP A 306 -19.71 14.96 -25.37
N VAL A 307 -18.66 15.29 -26.12
CA VAL A 307 -18.32 16.68 -26.43
C VAL A 307 -19.44 17.33 -27.25
N ALA A 308 -19.86 16.70 -28.35
CA ALA A 308 -20.98 17.18 -29.16
C ALA A 308 -22.29 17.22 -28.34
N ARG A 309 -22.58 16.17 -27.55
CA ARG A 309 -23.78 16.14 -26.69
C ARG A 309 -23.81 17.29 -25.67
N ASN A 310 -22.65 17.63 -25.10
CA ASN A 310 -22.55 18.69 -24.10
C ASN A 310 -22.78 20.09 -24.68
N ILE A 311 -22.53 20.29 -25.97
CA ILE A 311 -22.75 21.56 -26.69
C ILE A 311 -24.25 21.72 -26.98
N VAL A 312 -24.83 20.86 -27.83
CA VAL A 312 -26.19 21.11 -28.37
C VAL A 312 -27.32 20.48 -27.55
N PHE A 313 -27.11 19.33 -26.90
CA PHE A 313 -28.20 18.62 -26.20
C PHE A 313 -28.28 18.95 -24.71
N ARG A 314 -27.13 19.00 -24.03
CA ARG A 314 -27.08 19.33 -22.60
C ARG A 314 -26.83 20.80 -22.33
N LYS A 315 -26.36 21.57 -23.34
CA LYS A 315 -26.16 23.02 -23.26
C LYS A 315 -25.28 23.46 -22.08
N ASN A 316 -24.32 22.62 -21.70
CA ASN A 316 -23.47 22.80 -20.51
C ASN A 316 -22.19 23.60 -20.81
N ARG A 317 -21.82 23.75 -22.08
CA ARG A 317 -20.63 24.45 -22.53
C ARG A 317 -20.98 25.44 -23.64
N TRP A 318 -20.13 26.43 -23.86
CA TRP A 318 -20.30 27.42 -24.94
C TRP A 318 -21.58 28.28 -24.81
N LYS A 319 -21.95 28.66 -23.58
CA LYS A 319 -23.14 29.50 -23.32
C LYS A 319 -23.24 30.76 -24.20
N PRO A 320 -22.15 31.52 -24.44
CA PRO A 320 -22.22 32.70 -25.32
C PRO A 320 -22.70 32.35 -26.74
N LEU A 321 -22.15 31.30 -27.35
CA LEU A 321 -22.59 30.83 -28.67
C LEU A 321 -24.04 30.32 -28.63
N LEU A 322 -24.40 29.55 -27.61
CA LEU A 322 -25.77 29.03 -27.53
C LEU A 322 -26.83 30.15 -27.42
N ILE A 323 -26.51 31.27 -26.76
CA ILE A 323 -27.35 32.48 -26.73
C ILE A 323 -27.40 33.13 -28.12
N GLU A 324 -26.25 33.28 -28.78
CA GLU A 324 -26.16 33.84 -30.14
C GLU A 324 -27.07 33.10 -31.14
N TYR A 325 -27.15 31.78 -31.02
CA TYR A 325 -27.98 30.91 -31.87
C TYR A 325 -29.41 30.67 -31.34
N GLY A 326 -29.83 31.33 -30.27
CA GLY A 326 -31.19 31.18 -29.72
C GLY A 326 -31.49 29.80 -29.13
N LEU A 327 -30.46 29.08 -28.68
CA LEU A 327 -30.58 27.74 -28.08
C LEU A 327 -30.65 27.77 -26.55
N LEU A 328 -30.32 28.88 -25.89
CA LEU A 328 -30.52 29.13 -24.47
C LEU A 328 -31.47 30.31 -24.31
#